data_AF-A0A959X2F3-F1
#
_entry.id   AF-A0A959X2F3-F1
#
_cell.length_a   1.000
_cell.length_b   1.000
_cell.length_c   1.000
_cell.angle_alpha   90.00
_cell.angle_beta   90.00
_cell.angle_gamma   90.00
#
_symmetry.space_group_name_H-M   'P 1'
#
loop_
_entity.id
_entity.type
_entity.pdbx_description
1 polymer ?
#
loop_
_entity_poly.entity_id
_entity_poly.type
_entity_poly.pdbx_seq_one_letter_code
_entity_poly.pdbx_strand_id
1 'polypeptide(L)' 'IVGGSGLGLAISMEDARLHRGWLTAWGRPGRGAQFRLTLPRDPAHELTGSPLPVIPVDDVPARGGRS' A
#
# COMPACT_ATOMS: atom_id res chain seq x y z
N ILE A 1 -16.48 -20.95 6.31
CA ILE A 1 -15.94 -19.76 5.62
C ILE A 1 -14.94 -20.29 4.61
N VAL A 2 -15.19 -20.13 3.31
CA VAL A 2 -14.12 -20.34 2.31
C VAL A 2 -13.16 -19.18 2.52
N GLY A 3 -12.10 -19.44 3.28
CA GLY A 3 -10.94 -18.54 3.30
C GLY A 3 -10.44 -18.50 1.86
N GLY A 4 -10.52 -17.34 1.22
CA GLY A 4 -9.94 -17.16 -0.10
C GLY A 4 -8.49 -17.66 -0.07
N SER A 5 -8.01 -18.18 -1.20
CA SER A 5 -6.67 -18.76 -1.37
C SER A 5 -5.49 -17.82 -1.05
N GLY A 6 -5.75 -16.62 -0.52
CA GLY A 6 -4.76 -15.56 -0.29
C GLY A 6 -4.32 -14.86 -1.57
N LEU A 7 -4.86 -15.25 -2.74
CA LEU A 7 -4.38 -14.77 -4.03
C LEU A 7 -4.83 -13.35 -4.40
N GLY A 8 -5.90 -12.84 -3.78
CA GLY A 8 -6.47 -11.54 -4.18
C GLY A 8 -5.46 -10.39 -4.15
N LEU A 9 -4.55 -10.37 -3.17
CA LEU A 9 -3.51 -9.36 -3.08
C LEU A 9 -2.44 -9.55 -4.17
N ALA A 10 -2.04 -10.80 -4.44
CA ALA A 10 -1.05 -11.10 -5.47
C ALA A 10 -1.55 -10.72 -6.87
N ILE A 11 -2.83 -11.01 -7.17
CA ILE A 11 -3.47 -10.61 -8.44
C ILE A 11 -3.49 -9.08 -8.56
N SER A 12 -3.94 -8.39 -7.51
CA SER A 12 -3.98 -6.92 -7.50
C SER A 12 -2.59 -6.28 -7.65
N MET A 13 -1.55 -6.92 -7.11
CA MET A 13 -0.16 -6.47 -7.27
C MET A 13 0.34 -6.64 -8.70
N GLU A 14 -0.02 -7.73 -9.37
CA GLU A 14 0.32 -7.96 -10.77
C GLU A 14 -0.40 -6.97 -11.68
N ASP A 15 -1.70 -6.76 -11.47
CA ASP A 15 -2.47 -5.78 -12.24
C ASP A 15 -1.87 -4.38 -12.11
N ALA A 16 -1.49 -3.97 -10.89
CA ALA A 16 -0.81 -2.71 -10.67
C ALA A 16 0.51 -2.62 -11.47
N ARG A 17 1.32 -3.69 -11.48
CA ARG A 17 2.57 -3.76 -12.26
C ARG A 17 2.32 -3.68 -13.76
N LEU A 18 1.32 -4.38 -14.29
CA LEU A 18 0.93 -4.31 -15.70
C LEU A 18 0.55 -2.88 -16.11
N HIS A 19 -0.05 -2.13 -15.20
CA HIS A 19 -0.34 -0.70 -15.37
C HIS A 19 0.85 0.24 -15.08
N ARG A 20 2.08 -0.29 -14.97
CA ARG A 20 3.30 0.45 -14.59
C ARG A 20 3.20 1.15 -13.23
N GLY A 21 2.31 0.65 -12.39
CA GLY A 21 2.04 1.12 -11.05
C GLY A 21 2.64 0.23 -9.98
N TRP A 22 2.48 0.68 -8.73
CA TRP A 22 2.90 -0.06 -7.54
C TRP A 22 1.73 -0.20 -6.57
N LEU A 23 1.50 -1.41 -6.09
CA LEU A 23 0.59 -1.68 -4.97
C LEU A 23 1.40 -2.08 -3.75
N THR A 24 1.20 -1.36 -2.65
CA THR A 24 1.83 -1.63 -1.36
C THR A 24 0.77 -1.89 -0.31
N ALA A 25 1.03 -2.87 0.57
CA ALA A 25 0.13 -3.24 1.66
C ALA A 25 0.85 -3.05 2.99
N TRP A 26 0.14 -2.48 3.95
CA TRP A 26 0.57 -2.32 5.33
C TRP A 26 -0.56 -2.77 6.25
N GLY A 27 -0.21 -3.32 7.41
CA GLY A 27 -1.20 -3.64 8.43
C GLY A 27 -0.58 -3.87 9.79
N ARG A 28 -1.36 -3.59 10.83
CA ARG A 28 -1.02 -3.89 12.22
C ARG A 28 -2.24 -4.48 12.94
N PRO A 29 -2.06 -5.52 13.76
CA PRO A 29 -3.13 -6.01 14.63
C PRO A 29 -3.72 -4.87 15.46
N GLY A 30 -5.06 -4.76 15.48
CA GLY A 30 -5.76 -3.70 16.21
C GLY A 30 -5.69 -2.30 15.61
N ARG A 31 -4.97 -2.09 14.50
CA ARG A 31 -4.86 -0.82 13.77
C ARG A 31 -5.41 -0.88 12.34
N GLY A 32 -5.80 -2.08 11.90
CA GLY A 32 -6.35 -2.33 10.57
C GLY A 32 -5.25 -2.54 9.52
N ALA A 33 -5.64 -2.35 8.26
CA ALA A 33 -4.79 -2.50 7.10
C ALA A 33 -4.99 -1.34 6.13
N GLN A 34 -3.94 -0.99 5.41
CA GLN A 34 -3.93 0.04 4.37
C GLN A 34 -3.29 -0.53 3.11
N PHE A 35 -3.94 -0.29 1.97
CA PHE A 35 -3.45 -0.63 0.65
C PHE A 35 -3.27 0.67 -0.13
N ARG A 36 -2.07 0.90 -0.65
CA ARG A 36 -1.72 2.11 -1.40
C ARG A 36 -1.33 1.72 -2.81
N LEU A 37 -2.15 2.16 -3.76
CA LEU A 37 -1.93 2.03 -5.20
C LEU A 37 -1.37 3.36 -5.75
N THR A 38 -0.23 3.29 -6.42
CA THR A 38 0.38 4.42 -7.13
C THR A 38 0.39 4.10 -8.62
N LEU A 39 -0.17 4.98 -9.44
CA LEU A 39 -0.22 4.83 -10.89
C LEU A 39 0.44 6.06 -11.55
N PRO A 40 1.20 5.87 -12.64
CA PRO A 40 1.67 6.99 -13.41
C PRO A 40 0.48 7.64 -14.13
N ARG A 41 0.45 8.98 -14.15
CA ARG A 41 -0.60 9.73 -14.86
C ARG A 41 -0.50 9.55 -16.38
N ASP A 42 0.73 9.41 -16.86
CA ASP A 42 1.06 9.13 -18.25
C ASP A 42 1.75 7.74 -18.33
N PRO A 43 1.27 6.80 -19.18
CA PRO A 43 1.85 5.47 -19.28
C PRO A 43 3.31 5.42 -19.74
N ALA A 44 3.84 6.49 -20.35
CA ALA A 44 5.22 6.59 -20.76
C ALA A 44 6.16 7.05 -19.62
N HIS A 45 5.61 7.49 -18.49
CA HIS A 45 6.39 7.94 -17.33
C HIS A 45 6.60 6.82 -16.32
N GLU A 46 7.83 6.71 -15.82
CA GLU A 46 8.16 5.86 -14.69
C GLU A 46 7.80 6.53 -13.38
N LEU A 47 7.32 5.74 -12.42
CA LEU A 47 7.13 6.19 -11.06
C LEU A 47 8.48 6.38 -10.37
N THR A 48 8.71 7.56 -9.80
CA THR A 48 9.91 7.86 -9.00
C THR A 48 9.64 7.75 -7.50
N GLY A 49 8.37 7.74 -7.10
CA GLY A 49 7.95 7.72 -5.71
C GLY A 49 6.43 7.77 -5.58
N SER A 50 5.94 7.49 -4.38
CA SER A 50 4.53 7.66 -4.04
C SER A 50 4.36 8.93 -3.19
N PRO A 51 3.38 9.81 -3.52
CA PRO A 51 3.15 11.04 -2.76
C PRO A 51 2.49 10.78 -1.39
N LEU A 52 1.83 9.63 -1.23
CA LEU A 52 1.21 9.23 0.03
C LEU A 52 2.15 8.29 0.79
N PRO A 53 2.22 8.32 2.14
CA PRO A 53 3.01 7.35 2.90
C PRO A 53 2.40 5.94 2.82
N VAL A 54 3.23 4.91 3.03
CA VAL A 54 2.76 3.50 3.09
C VAL A 54 2.17 3.15 4.45
N ILE A 55 2.64 3.85 5.49
CA ILE A 55 2.14 3.73 6.85
C ILE A 55 1.06 4.79 7.02
N PRO A 56 -0.15 4.45 7.52
CA PRO A 56 -1.17 5.42 7.83
C PRO A 56 -0.66 6.48 8.80
N VAL A 57 -1.07 7.73 8.59
CA VAL A 57 -0.66 8.87 9.43
C VAL A 57 -1.08 8.69 10.89
N ASP A 58 -2.16 7.97 11.13
CA ASP A 58 -2.74 7.58 12.42
C ASP A 58 -2.03 6.38 13.09
N ASP A 59 -1.16 5.66 12.36
CA ASP A 59 -0.28 4.63 12.92
C ASP A 59 1.13 5.15 13.26
N VAL A 60 1.50 6.36 12.83
CA VAL A 60 2.77 6.97 13.26
C VAL A 60 2.71 7.12 14.79
N PRO A 61 3.55 6.41 15.55
CA PRO A 61 3.52 6.50 17.01
C PRO A 61 3.77 7.97 17.35
N ALA A 62 2.83 8.58 18.07
CA ALA A 62 2.97 9.93 18.60
C ALA A 62 4.39 10.04 19.17
N ARG A 63 5.22 10.89 18.56
CA ARG A 63 6.64 11.03 18.88
C ARG A 63 6.76 11.04 20.39
N GLY A 64 7.41 10.01 20.93
CA GLY A 64 7.38 9.70 22.35
C GLY A 64 7.60 10.94 23.20
N GLY A 65 6.66 11.20 24.11
CA GLY A 65 6.94 11.99 25.29
C GLY A 65 8.13 11.34 25.99
N ARG A 66 9.29 11.99 25.91
CA ARG A 66 10.41 11.69 26.79
C ARG A 66 10.57 12.89 27.70
N SER A 67 10.14 12.64 28.94
CA SER A 67 10.52 13.26 30.21
C SER A 67 10.37 14.76 30.38
#